data_AF-A0A833A3M5-F1
#
_entry.id   AF-A0A833A3M5-F1
#
_cell.length_a   1.000
_cell.length_b   1.000
_cell.length_c   1.000
_cell.angle_alpha   90.00
_cell.angle_beta   90.00
_cell.angle_gamma   90.00
#
_symmetry.space_group_name_H-M   'P 1'
#
loop_
_entity.id
_entity.type
_entity.pdbx_description
1 polymer ?
#
loop_
_entity_poly.entity_id
_entity_poly.type
_entity_poly.pdbx_seq_one_letter_code
_entity_poly.pdbx_strand_id
1 'polypeptide(L)'
;MSEFRCENPPCLHVVVDWSRKLFAIFLETSEGDYIYVPWSEVEKAYGRVSELIEKRFREAKGREVDFLAMEYLGAEPIEEFEE
;
A
#
# COMPACT_ATOMS: atom_id res chain seq x y z
N MET A 1 9.62 8.89 -20.17
CA MET A 1 9.47 7.96 -19.03
C MET A 1 7.97 7.80 -18.83
N SER A 2 7.45 6.57 -18.88
CA SER A 2 6.02 6.31 -18.69
C SER A 2 5.62 6.79 -17.30
N GLU A 3 4.81 7.84 -17.23
CA GLU A 3 4.09 8.21 -16.00
C GLU A 3 3.31 6.96 -15.55
N PHE A 4 3.68 6.38 -14.42
CA PHE A 4 2.88 5.36 -13.77
C PHE A 4 1.58 6.06 -13.33
N ARG A 5 0.49 5.83 -14.05
CA ARG A 5 -0.84 6.26 -13.63
C ARG A 5 -1.45 5.14 -12.80
N CYS A 6 -1.78 5.47 -11.56
CA CYS A 6 -2.57 4.60 -10.69
C CYS A 6 -3.96 4.41 -11.31
N GLU A 7 -4.30 3.19 -11.71
CA GLU A 7 -5.63 2.90 -12.27
C GLU A 7 -6.68 2.71 -11.17
N ASN A 8 -6.29 2.20 -10.00
CA ASN A 8 -7.16 1.96 -8.85
C ASN A 8 -6.44 2.34 -7.54
N PRO A 9 -6.63 3.58 -7.02
CA PRO A 9 -6.08 3.96 -5.73
C PRO A 9 -6.71 3.15 -4.59
N PRO A 10 -5.99 2.90 -3.48
CA PRO A 10 -4.71 3.50 -3.12
C PRO A 10 -3.49 2.86 -3.80
N CYS A 11 -2.50 3.69 -4.20
CA CYS A 11 -1.28 3.26 -4.88
C CYS A 11 0.00 3.72 -4.16
N LEU A 12 1.06 2.91 -4.22
CA LEU A 12 2.40 3.31 -3.80
C LEU A 12 3.20 3.86 -5.00
N HIS A 13 3.66 5.09 -4.88
CA HIS A 13 4.47 5.80 -5.88
C HIS A 13 5.90 5.91 -5.42
N VAL A 14 6.86 5.60 -6.31
CA VAL A 14 8.28 5.84 -6.09
C VAL A 14 8.74 6.95 -7.02
N VAL A 15 9.04 8.11 -6.44
CA VAL A 15 9.51 9.29 -7.17
C VAL A 15 11.02 9.36 -7.06
N VAL A 16 11.71 9.53 -8.20
CA VAL A 16 13.17 9.56 -8.27
C VAL A 16 13.63 10.89 -8.86
N ASP A 17 14.49 11.61 -8.14
CA ASP A 17 15.29 12.71 -8.66
C ASP A 17 16.67 12.18 -9.05
N TRP A 18 16.86 11.91 -10.34
CA TRP A 18 18.10 11.40 -10.89
C TRP A 18 19.28 12.38 -10.76
N SER A 19 19.00 13.68 -10.80
CA SER A 19 20.05 14.71 -10.73
C SER A 19 20.67 14.77 -9.34
N ARG A 20 19.83 14.66 -8.29
CA ARG A 20 20.25 14.67 -6.89
C ARG A 20 20.53 13.28 -6.33
N LYS A 21 20.21 12.21 -7.08
CA LYS A 21 20.28 10.81 -6.66
C LYS A 21 19.47 10.54 -5.39
N LEU A 22 18.25 11.07 -5.32
CA LEU A 22 17.33 10.89 -4.21
C LEU A 22 16.04 10.23 -4.69
N PHE A 23 15.37 9.52 -3.79
CA PHE A 23 14.03 9.00 -4.03
C PHE A 23 13.14 9.24 -2.81
N ALA A 24 11.82 9.23 -3.03
CA ALA A 24 10.81 9.26 -1.99
C ALA A 24 9.64 8.35 -2.38
N ILE A 25 8.94 7.83 -1.36
CA ILE A 25 7.78 6.96 -1.54
C ILE A 25 6.55 7.69 -1.04
N PHE A 26 5.46 7.61 -1.80
CA PHE A 26 4.18 8.22 -1.45
C PHE A 26 3.06 7.19 -1.59
N LEU A 27 2.11 7.21 -0.66
CA LEU A 27 0.81 6.54 -0.80
C LEU A 27 -0.17 7.56 -1.36
N GLU A 28 -0.72 7.30 -2.54
CA GLU A 28 -1.87 8.01 -3.09
C GLU A 28 -3.15 7.40 -2.52
N THR A 29 -4.03 8.21 -1.93
CA THR A 29 -5.33 7.78 -1.40
C THR A 29 -6.40 7.74 -2.50
N SER A 30 -7.57 7.17 -2.20
CA SER A 30 -8.74 7.22 -3.10
C SER A 30 -9.25 8.64 -3.36
N GLU A 31 -8.94 9.59 -2.47
CA GLU A 31 -9.29 11.01 -2.60
C GLU A 31 -8.23 11.80 -3.41
N GLY A 32 -7.13 11.16 -3.81
CA GLY A 32 -6.04 11.77 -4.59
C GLY A 32 -4.99 12.49 -3.74
N ASP A 33 -5.00 12.31 -2.42
CA ASP A 33 -3.98 12.84 -1.53
C ASP A 33 -2.70 11.99 -1.57
N TYR A 34 -1.53 12.64 -1.49
CA TYR A 34 -0.23 11.96 -1.44
C TYR A 34 0.38 12.04 -0.04
N ILE A 35 0.50 10.88 0.61
CA ILE A 35 1.08 10.75 1.94
C ILE A 35 2.50 10.23 1.81
N TYR A 36 3.49 10.98 2.31
CA TYR A 36 4.88 10.51 2.34
C TYR A 36 5.02 9.28 3.25
N VAL A 37 5.67 8.23 2.73
CA VAL A 37 6.01 7.02 3.47
C VAL A 37 7.53 6.89 3.58
N PRO A 38 8.10 6.92 4.80
CA PRO A 38 9.53 6.70 4.98
C PRO A 38 9.98 5.33 4.46
N TRP A 39 11.13 5.27 3.78
CA TRP A 39 11.72 4.01 3.30
C TRP A 39 11.84 2.96 4.41
N SER A 40 12.19 3.38 5.63
CA SER A 40 12.31 2.48 6.78
C SER A 40 11.02 1.75 7.14
N GLU A 41 9.86 2.38 6.94
CA GLU A 41 8.56 1.73 7.20
C GLU A 41 8.19 0.76 6.08
N VAL A 42 8.49 1.12 4.82
CA VAL A 42 8.33 0.21 3.67
C VAL A 42 9.22 -1.02 3.82
N GLU A 43 10.48 -0.84 4.21
CA GLU A 43 11.44 -1.92 4.41
C GLU A 43 10.99 -2.88 5.52
N LYS A 44 10.50 -2.36 6.65
CA LYS A 44 9.92 -3.18 7.74
C LYS A 44 8.71 -3.98 7.27
N ALA A 45 7.79 -3.33 6.55
CA ALA A 45 6.60 -3.98 6.03
C ALA A 45 6.96 -5.09 5.03
N TYR A 46 7.87 -4.79 4.10
CA TYR A 46 8.37 -5.76 3.13
C TYR A 46 9.04 -6.95 3.81
N GLY A 47 9.94 -6.72 4.78
CA GLY A 47 10.59 -7.79 5.53
C GLY A 47 9.57 -8.73 6.20
N ARG A 48 8.54 -8.17 6.84
CA ARG A 48 7.46 -8.95 7.46
C ARG A 48 6.66 -9.77 6.43
N VAL A 49 6.35 -9.19 5.27
CA VAL A 49 5.66 -9.91 4.18
C VAL A 49 6.52 -11.04 3.64
N SER A 50 7.82 -10.80 3.41
CA SER A 50 8.76 -11.83 2.95
C SER A 50 8.82 -13.02 3.90
N GLU A 51 8.94 -12.79 5.22
CA GLU A 51 8.93 -13.88 6.22
C GLU A 51 7.62 -14.69 6.20
N LEU A 52 6.48 -14.04 5.96
CA LEU A 52 5.18 -14.70 5.86
C LEU A 52 5.09 -15.56 4.60
N ILE A 53 5.57 -15.06 3.46
CA ILE A 53 5.63 -15.81 2.21
C ILE A 53 6.49 -17.07 2.35
N GLU A 54 7.67 -16.96 2.99
CA GLU A 54 8.54 -18.10 3.27
C GLU A 54 7.83 -19.19 4.11
N LYS A 55 6.96 -18.75 5.03
CA LYS A 55 6.12 -19.63 5.86
C LYS A 55 4.84 -20.10 5.15
N ARG A 56 4.71 -19.85 3.83
CA ARG A 56 3.57 -20.23 2.98
C ARG A 56 2.24 -19.60 3.39
N PHE A 57 2.27 -18.44 4.02
CA PHE A 57 1.07 -17.62 4.16
C PHE A 57 0.68 -17.09 2.78
N ARG A 58 -0.63 -16.95 2.55
CA ARG A 58 -1.16 -16.30 1.35
C ARG A 58 -1.66 -14.91 1.70
N GLU A 59 -1.69 -14.05 0.69
CA GLU A 59 -2.39 -12.77 0.77
C GLU A 59 -3.91 -13.00 0.94
N ALA A 60 -4.53 -12.18 1.79
CA ALA A 60 -5.97 -12.13 1.96
C ALA A 60 -6.63 -11.50 0.73
N LYS A 61 -7.85 -11.92 0.37
CA LYS A 61 -8.58 -11.37 -0.78
C LYS A 61 -10.04 -11.10 -0.46
N GLY A 62 -10.62 -10.08 -1.09
CA GLY A 62 -12.02 -9.69 -0.91
C GLY A 62 -12.35 -9.49 0.57
N ARG A 63 -13.44 -10.12 1.04
CA ARG A 63 -13.93 -10.02 2.44
C ARG A 63 -12.93 -10.43 3.52
N GLU A 64 -11.90 -11.20 3.17
CA GLU A 64 -10.84 -11.56 4.12
C GLU A 64 -10.00 -10.34 4.51
N VAL A 65 -9.84 -9.38 3.60
CA VAL A 65 -9.15 -8.11 3.87
C VAL A 65 -9.94 -7.31 4.90
N ASP A 66 -11.24 -7.16 4.69
CA ASP A 66 -12.15 -6.45 5.60
C ASP A 66 -12.17 -7.12 6.99
N PHE A 67 -12.25 -8.45 7.02
CA PHE A 67 -12.17 -9.22 8.27
C PHE A 67 -10.86 -8.96 9.02
N LEU A 68 -9.70 -8.98 8.33
CA LEU A 68 -8.41 -8.72 8.97
C LEU A 68 -8.32 -7.28 9.49
N ALA A 69 -8.82 -6.30 8.72
CA ALA A 69 -8.81 -4.90 9.12
C ALA A 69 -9.69 -4.67 10.35
N MET A 70 -10.89 -5.25 10.38
CA MET A 70 -11.82 -5.12 11.50
C MET A 70 -11.29 -5.80 12.77
N GLU A 71 -10.92 -7.07 12.68
CA GLU A 71 -10.53 -7.86 13.85
C GLU A 71 -9.20 -7.42 14.46
N TYR A 72 -8.22 -7.04 13.62
CA TYR A 72 -6.85 -6.78 14.09
C TYR A 72 -6.50 -5.30 14.15
N LEU A 73 -7.20 -4.43 13.41
CA LEU A 73 -6.96 -2.99 13.41
C LEU A 73 -8.14 -2.19 13.98
N GLY A 74 -9.27 -2.83 14.26
CA GLY A 74 -10.49 -2.13 14.70
C GLY A 74 -11.07 -1.21 13.64
N ALA A 75 -10.75 -1.45 12.36
CA ALA A 75 -11.23 -0.64 11.26
C ALA A 75 -12.66 -1.01 10.87
N GLU A 76 -13.49 -0.02 10.54
CA GLU A 76 -14.79 -0.26 9.93
C GLU A 76 -14.62 -0.35 8.41
N PRO A 77 -15.16 -1.39 7.74
CA PRO A 77 -15.15 -1.46 6.28
C PRO A 77 -15.87 -0.24 5.71
N ILE A 78 -15.30 0.38 4.68
CA ILE A 78 -15.99 1.40 3.92
C ILE A 78 -16.97 0.65 3.02
N GLU A 79 -18.28 0.83 3.23
CA GLU A 79 -19.30 0.27 2.33
C GLU A 79 -19.12 0.89 0.93
N GLU A 80 -18.58 0.12 -0.01
CA GLU A 80 -18.67 0.47 -1.43
C GLU A 80 -20.13 0.28 -1.84
N PHE A 81 -20.86 1.38 -1.98
CA PHE A 81 -22.15 1.35 -2.67
C PHE A 81 -21.86 0.99 -4.13
N GLU A 82 -22.07 -0.27 -4.50
CA GLU A 82 -22.19 -0.68 -5.90
C GLU A 82 -23.37 0.10 -6.52
N GLU A 83 -23.08 1.14 -7.31
CA GLU A 83 -24.05 1.75 -8.25
C GLU A 83 -24.19 0.91 -9.52
#